data_AF-A0A537SX57-F1
#
_entry.id   AF-A0A537SX57-F1
#
_cell.length_a   1.000
_cell.length_b   1.000
_cell.length_c   1.000
_cell.angle_alpha   90.00
_cell.angle_beta   90.00
_cell.angle_gamma   90.00
#
_symmetry.space_group_name_H-M   'P 1'
#
loop_
_entity.id
_entity.type
_entity.pdbx_description
1 polymer ?
#
loop_
_entity_poly.entity_id
_entity_poly.type
_entity_poly.pdbx_seq_one_letter_code
_entity_poly.pdbx_strand_id
1 'polypeptide(L)'
;MRSSNVGMGGLRCPGNLSEWSDSDREALPAASGLMLFTRRSATRSFREAMRFLLGLIALVLLTALCFWMHFSLISTAFTYLILIVLLSLSGGFISLIALSLIAVGCLNFFFAPPIFEFRIDYPEDIVTMAGFLITLWVITGLVSRMTAGRAALRDSEEQWRAVFEHNPTMYFLLDGTGTVLSVNPHGADTLGYSVSELVNRPVKDVFHEADWPAVQRNASLCLERLGEPIIWEARKHRKDGTILWVRETGKAMLIKQQPVLLVVCEDITDRKRAEYLAEHVFETIPDIASILGRDYRYRRVNPAHARFWGIPQEKILGM
;
A
#
# COMPACT_ATOMS: atom_id res chain seq x y z
N MET A 1 67.97 -20.54 -36.39
CA MET A 1 66.92 -20.91 -37.38
C MET A 1 65.61 -20.27 -36.96
N ARG A 2 64.95 -19.58 -37.89
CA ARG A 2 63.62 -18.97 -37.75
C ARG A 2 62.54 -20.04 -37.51
N SER A 3 61.52 -19.70 -36.72
CA SER A 3 60.12 -19.84 -37.15
C SER A 3 59.17 -19.06 -36.24
N SER A 4 58.33 -18.27 -36.89
CA SER A 4 57.27 -17.39 -36.41
C SER A 4 55.89 -18.08 -36.49
N ASN A 5 54.97 -17.74 -35.57
CA ASN A 5 53.50 -17.54 -35.70
C ASN A 5 52.74 -18.00 -34.42
N VAL A 6 52.04 -17.13 -33.67
CA VAL A 6 50.68 -16.52 -33.85
C VAL A 6 49.56 -17.35 -33.19
N GLY A 7 48.74 -16.67 -32.35
CA GLY A 7 47.36 -17.08 -31.97
C GLY A 7 47.15 -17.27 -30.47
N MET A 8 46.90 -16.24 -29.65
CA MET A 8 45.57 -15.67 -29.29
C MET A 8 44.55 -16.71 -28.77
N GLY A 9 44.10 -16.54 -27.51
CA GLY A 9 42.90 -17.19 -26.99
C GLY A 9 42.89 -17.61 -25.50
N GLY A 10 43.66 -16.97 -24.62
CA GLY A 10 43.61 -17.25 -23.18
C GLY A 10 42.40 -16.59 -22.50
N LEU A 11 41.48 -17.41 -22.00
CA LEU A 11 40.41 -17.04 -21.07
C LEU A 11 40.98 -16.22 -19.89
N ARG A 12 40.56 -14.96 -19.74
CA ARG A 12 40.76 -14.19 -18.50
C ARG A 12 39.49 -14.28 -17.66
N CYS A 13 39.67 -14.71 -16.41
CA CYS A 13 38.74 -14.46 -15.32
C CYS A 13 38.42 -12.96 -15.20
N PRO A 14 37.19 -12.57 -14.79
CA PRO A 14 36.85 -11.16 -14.65
C PRO A 14 37.64 -10.56 -13.48
N GLY A 15 38.45 -9.56 -13.81
CA GLY A 15 39.17 -8.73 -12.85
C GLY A 15 38.22 -7.80 -12.09
N ASN A 16 38.72 -7.39 -10.92
CA ASN A 16 38.14 -6.46 -9.95
C ASN A 16 37.12 -5.43 -10.48
N LEU A 17 35.99 -5.36 -9.79
CA LEU A 17 34.88 -4.40 -9.97
C LEU A 17 35.21 -2.95 -9.57
N SER A 18 36.48 -2.58 -9.39
CA SER A 18 36.88 -1.27 -8.86
C SER A 18 37.36 -0.25 -9.90
N GLU A 19 37.38 -0.60 -11.20
CA GLU A 19 37.86 0.29 -12.28
C GLU A 19 36.78 0.68 -13.31
N TRP A 20 35.50 0.71 -12.92
CA TRP A 20 34.42 1.16 -13.80
C TRP A 20 34.19 2.67 -13.64
N SER A 21 34.34 3.41 -14.74
CA SER A 21 34.00 4.84 -14.80
C SER A 21 32.49 5.06 -14.76
N ASP A 22 32.03 6.22 -14.29
CA ASP A 22 30.60 6.53 -14.15
C ASP A 22 29.81 6.45 -15.47
N SER A 23 30.47 6.54 -16.64
CA SER A 23 29.80 6.37 -17.93
C SER A 23 29.44 4.92 -18.28
N ASP A 24 30.09 3.93 -17.66
CA ASP A 24 29.85 2.51 -17.96
C ASP A 24 28.71 1.91 -17.11
N ARG A 25 28.28 2.60 -16.06
CA ARG A 25 27.19 2.17 -15.16
C ARG A 25 25.79 2.53 -15.67
N GLU A 26 25.67 3.45 -16.64
CA GLU A 26 24.37 3.90 -17.17
C GLU A 26 23.80 3.03 -18.30
N ALA A 27 24.56 2.05 -18.83
CA ALA A 27 24.14 1.25 -19.99
C ALA A 27 23.43 -0.08 -19.68
N LEU A 28 23.20 -0.43 -18.40
CA LEU A 28 22.54 -1.69 -18.02
C LEU A 28 21.58 -1.44 -16.84
N PRO A 29 20.28 -1.11 -17.12
CA PRO A 29 19.23 -2.14 -17.01
C PRO A 29 17.99 -1.87 -17.89
N ALA A 30 18.12 -1.72 -19.21
CA ALA A 30 16.94 -1.60 -20.10
C ALA A 30 16.43 -2.95 -20.63
N ALA A 31 17.30 -3.93 -20.83
CA ALA A 31 16.94 -5.22 -21.45
C ALA A 31 16.18 -6.17 -20.50
N SER A 32 16.51 -6.17 -19.20
CA SER A 32 15.90 -7.05 -18.19
C SER A 32 14.45 -6.66 -17.89
N GLY A 33 14.17 -5.35 -17.86
CA GLY A 33 12.82 -4.81 -17.67
C GLY A 33 11.92 -5.10 -18.87
N LEU A 34 12.41 -4.94 -20.10
CA LEU A 34 11.65 -5.24 -21.31
C LEU A 34 11.34 -6.74 -21.46
N MET A 35 12.28 -7.63 -21.12
CA MET A 35 12.04 -9.08 -21.14
C MET A 35 11.05 -9.55 -20.06
N LEU A 36 11.06 -8.94 -18.86
CA LEU A 36 10.07 -9.27 -17.82
C LEU A 36 8.68 -8.70 -18.14
N PHE A 37 8.61 -7.52 -18.76
CA PHE A 37 7.34 -6.89 -19.15
C PHE A 37 6.66 -7.65 -20.30
N THR A 38 7.45 -8.09 -21.29
CA THR A 38 6.97 -8.95 -22.40
C THR A 38 6.54 -10.34 -21.91
N ARG A 39 7.22 -10.92 -20.91
CA ARG A 39 6.82 -12.22 -20.33
C ARG A 39 5.54 -12.13 -19.49
N ARG A 40 5.32 -11.03 -18.75
CA ARG A 40 4.05 -10.77 -18.02
C ARG A 40 2.89 -10.45 -18.98
N SER A 41 3.12 -9.72 -20.07
CA SER A 41 2.07 -9.47 -21.06
C SER A 41 1.71 -10.73 -21.85
N ALA A 42 2.69 -11.56 -22.21
CA ALA A 42 2.48 -12.83 -22.91
C ALA A 42 1.69 -13.84 -22.07
N THR A 43 1.95 -13.95 -20.77
CA THR A 43 1.21 -14.86 -19.87
C THR A 43 -0.24 -14.42 -19.62
N ARG A 44 -0.51 -13.11 -19.61
CA ARG A 44 -1.88 -12.56 -19.55
C ARG A 44 -2.63 -12.80 -20.86
N SER A 45 -2.00 -12.52 -22.00
CA SER A 45 -2.56 -12.75 -23.33
C SER A 45 -2.87 -14.23 -23.60
N PHE A 46 -1.97 -15.14 -23.21
CA PHE A 46 -2.19 -16.59 -23.34
C PHE A 46 -3.39 -17.09 -22.52
N ARG A 47 -3.55 -16.57 -21.29
CA ARG A 47 -4.69 -16.93 -20.42
C ARG A 47 -6.02 -16.44 -20.99
N GLU A 48 -6.04 -15.26 -21.58
CA GLU A 48 -7.23 -14.71 -22.24
C GLU A 48 -7.59 -15.52 -23.50
N ALA A 49 -6.60 -15.91 -24.30
CA ALA A 49 -6.80 -16.77 -25.48
C ALA A 49 -7.36 -18.15 -25.12
N MET A 50 -6.83 -18.79 -24.07
CA MET A 50 -7.31 -20.10 -23.61
C MET A 50 -8.77 -20.04 -23.13
N ARG A 51 -9.17 -18.95 -22.46
CA ARG A 51 -10.56 -18.74 -22.02
C ARG A 51 -11.52 -18.50 -23.18
N PHE A 52 -11.09 -17.76 -24.19
CA PHE A 52 -11.86 -17.60 -25.42
C PHE A 52 -12.10 -18.95 -26.12
N LEU A 53 -11.06 -19.77 -26.20
CA LEU A 53 -11.13 -21.10 -26.81
C LEU A 53 -12.09 -22.03 -26.05
N LEU A 54 -12.02 -22.02 -24.71
CA LEU A 54 -12.97 -22.74 -23.85
C LEU A 54 -14.41 -22.24 -24.03
N GLY A 55 -14.62 -20.92 -24.12
CA GLY A 55 -15.93 -20.33 -24.37
C GLY A 55 -16.51 -20.74 -25.72
N LEU A 56 -15.67 -20.83 -26.76
CA LEU A 56 -16.07 -21.25 -28.10
C LEU A 56 -16.45 -22.73 -28.12
N ILE A 57 -15.66 -23.59 -27.46
CA ILE A 57 -15.99 -25.02 -27.30
C ILE A 57 -17.33 -25.19 -26.56
N ALA A 58 -17.53 -24.46 -25.47
CA ALA A 58 -18.78 -24.51 -24.70
C ALA A 58 -19.99 -24.08 -25.53
N LEU A 59 -19.85 -23.03 -26.34
CA LEU A 59 -20.90 -22.56 -27.25
C LEU A 59 -21.24 -23.60 -28.32
N VAL A 60 -20.23 -24.22 -28.93
CA VAL A 60 -20.42 -25.28 -29.94
C VAL A 60 -21.13 -26.49 -29.33
N LEU A 61 -20.68 -26.96 -28.16
CA LEU A 61 -21.29 -28.09 -27.46
C LEU A 61 -22.75 -27.79 -27.07
N LEU A 62 -23.02 -26.58 -26.56
CA LEU A 62 -24.38 -26.16 -26.21
C LEU A 62 -25.28 -26.10 -27.44
N THR A 63 -24.77 -25.57 -28.56
CA THR A 63 -25.50 -25.53 -29.85
C THR A 63 -25.88 -26.92 -30.33
N ALA A 64 -24.91 -27.86 -30.32
CA ALA A 64 -25.13 -29.24 -30.72
C ALA A 64 -26.15 -29.95 -29.82
N LEU A 65 -26.08 -29.72 -28.50
CA LEU A 65 -27.02 -30.28 -27.53
C LEU A 65 -28.44 -29.75 -27.75
N CYS A 66 -28.61 -28.43 -27.92
CA CYS A 66 -29.91 -27.82 -28.18
C CYS A 66 -30.52 -28.29 -29.51
N PHE A 67 -29.70 -28.50 -30.54
CA PHE A 67 -30.14 -29.03 -31.83
C PHE A 67 -30.60 -30.50 -31.70
N TRP A 68 -29.81 -31.34 -31.02
CA TRP A 68 -30.16 -32.74 -30.80
C TRP A 68 -31.46 -32.90 -29.99
N MET A 69 -31.68 -32.03 -29.01
CA MET A 69 -32.89 -32.00 -28.19
C MET A 69 -34.10 -31.32 -28.85
N HIS A 70 -33.98 -30.81 -30.09
CA HIS A 70 -35.05 -30.13 -30.82
C HIS A 70 -35.67 -28.96 -30.05
N PHE A 71 -34.84 -28.13 -29.40
CA PHE A 71 -35.30 -26.95 -28.68
C PHE A 71 -35.84 -25.86 -29.62
N SER A 72 -36.82 -25.11 -29.13
CA SER A 72 -37.34 -23.94 -29.85
C SER A 72 -36.33 -22.79 -29.86
N LEU A 73 -36.39 -21.93 -30.89
CA LEU A 73 -35.54 -20.74 -31.07
C LEU A 73 -35.40 -19.92 -29.78
N ILE A 74 -36.53 -19.66 -29.10
CA ILE A 74 -36.61 -18.87 -27.88
C ILE A 74 -35.83 -19.56 -26.74
N SER A 75 -35.99 -20.87 -26.57
CA SER A 75 -35.32 -21.63 -25.49
C SER A 75 -33.80 -21.69 -25.68
N THR A 76 -33.35 -21.82 -26.93
CA THR A 76 -31.92 -21.79 -27.30
C THR A 76 -31.32 -20.39 -27.10
N ALA A 77 -32.07 -19.33 -27.40
CA ALA A 77 -31.64 -17.94 -27.14
C ALA A 77 -31.39 -17.68 -25.64
N PHE A 78 -32.29 -18.16 -24.77
CA PHE A 78 -32.12 -18.04 -23.31
C PHE A 78 -30.92 -18.83 -22.78
N THR A 79 -30.66 -20.03 -23.30
CA THR A 79 -29.50 -20.83 -22.89
C THR A 79 -28.18 -20.21 -23.34
N TYR A 80 -28.13 -19.62 -24.54
CA TYR A 80 -26.97 -18.85 -24.99
C TYR A 80 -26.73 -17.61 -24.13
N LEU A 81 -27.80 -16.90 -23.74
CA LEU A 81 -27.70 -15.75 -22.85
C LEU A 81 -27.09 -16.15 -21.50
N ILE A 82 -27.55 -17.25 -20.89
CA ILE A 82 -26.99 -17.79 -19.64
C ILE A 82 -25.50 -18.14 -19.82
N LEU A 83 -25.14 -18.83 -20.91
CA LEU A 83 -23.75 -19.18 -21.19
C LEU A 83 -22.87 -17.93 -21.31
N ILE A 84 -23.33 -16.90 -22.02
CA ILE A 84 -22.57 -15.65 -22.21
C ILE A 84 -22.43 -14.86 -20.91
N VAL A 85 -23.47 -14.83 -20.06
CA VAL A 85 -23.37 -14.23 -18.72
C VAL A 85 -22.28 -14.93 -17.89
N LEU A 86 -22.26 -16.27 -17.89
CA LEU A 86 -21.24 -17.04 -17.16
C LEU A 86 -19.83 -16.81 -17.72
N LEU A 87 -19.69 -16.72 -19.04
CA LEU A 87 -18.42 -16.39 -19.70
C LEU A 87 -17.99 -14.93 -19.45
N SER A 88 -18.94 -14.00 -19.27
CA SER A 88 -18.66 -12.60 -18.93
C SER A 88 -18.06 -12.42 -17.55
N LEU A 89 -18.32 -13.33 -16.61
CA LEU A 89 -17.72 -13.30 -15.26
C LEU A 89 -16.26 -13.76 -15.25
N SER A 90 -15.81 -14.45 -16.32
CA SER A 90 -14.51 -15.12 -16.36
C SER A 90 -13.60 -14.68 -17.52
N GLY A 91 -14.14 -14.09 -18.57
CA GLY A 91 -13.45 -13.74 -19.82
C GLY A 91 -13.09 -12.26 -19.99
N GLY A 92 -12.29 -11.98 -21.02
CA GLY A 92 -11.95 -10.62 -21.45
C GLY A 92 -13.03 -10.00 -22.36
N PHE A 93 -13.10 -8.67 -22.38
CA PHE A 93 -14.13 -7.89 -23.10
C PHE A 93 -14.25 -8.23 -24.59
N ILE A 94 -13.12 -8.30 -25.30
CA ILE A 94 -13.08 -8.55 -26.75
C ILE A 94 -13.56 -9.96 -27.07
N SER A 95 -13.15 -10.94 -26.25
CA SER A 95 -13.55 -12.34 -26.37
C SER A 95 -15.06 -12.53 -26.21
N LEU A 96 -15.69 -11.74 -25.33
CA LEU A 96 -17.13 -11.80 -25.09
C LEU A 96 -17.94 -11.29 -26.29
N ILE A 97 -17.51 -10.17 -26.88
CA ILE A 97 -18.15 -9.60 -28.08
C ILE A 97 -18.04 -10.57 -29.26
N ALA A 98 -16.89 -11.20 -29.44
CA ALA A 98 -16.71 -12.19 -30.51
C ALA A 98 -17.61 -13.42 -30.28
N LEU A 99 -17.66 -13.96 -29.05
CA LEU A 99 -18.50 -15.12 -28.73
C LEU A 99 -20.00 -14.82 -28.86
N SER A 100 -20.43 -13.62 -28.49
CA SER A 100 -21.84 -13.23 -28.60
C SER A 100 -22.27 -13.04 -30.06
N LEU A 101 -21.42 -12.47 -30.92
CA LEU A 101 -21.67 -12.38 -32.36
C LEU A 101 -21.77 -13.78 -33.00
N ILE A 102 -20.88 -14.69 -32.61
CA ILE A 102 -20.91 -16.09 -33.06
C ILE A 102 -22.20 -16.76 -32.59
N ALA A 103 -22.61 -16.56 -31.33
CA ALA A 103 -23.84 -17.13 -30.79
C ALA A 103 -25.10 -16.65 -31.53
N VAL A 104 -25.18 -15.37 -31.89
CA VAL A 104 -26.29 -14.83 -32.70
C VAL A 104 -26.29 -15.45 -34.10
N GLY A 105 -25.11 -15.58 -34.73
CA GLY A 105 -24.98 -16.24 -36.02
C GLY A 105 -25.43 -17.71 -35.98
N CYS A 106 -25.03 -18.45 -34.94
CA CYS A 106 -25.46 -19.83 -34.72
C CYS A 106 -26.97 -19.93 -34.49
N LEU A 107 -27.54 -19.04 -33.68
CA LEU A 107 -28.97 -19.02 -33.38
C LEU A 107 -29.78 -18.82 -34.67
N ASN A 108 -29.41 -17.84 -35.50
CA ASN A 108 -30.09 -17.56 -36.75
C ASN A 108 -29.95 -18.71 -37.75
N PHE A 109 -28.72 -19.21 -37.96
CA PHE A 109 -28.44 -20.21 -38.99
C PHE A 109 -29.06 -21.59 -38.72
N PHE A 110 -29.09 -22.04 -37.46
CA PHE A 110 -29.54 -23.39 -37.10
C PHE A 110 -31.01 -23.48 -36.65
N PHE A 111 -31.61 -22.39 -36.16
CA PHE A 111 -32.91 -22.44 -35.50
C PHE A 111 -33.97 -21.49 -36.08
N ALA A 112 -33.60 -20.52 -36.94
CA ALA A 112 -34.58 -19.69 -37.65
C ALA A 112 -34.96 -20.35 -39.00
N PRO A 113 -36.26 -20.46 -39.34
CA PRO A 113 -36.70 -21.01 -40.62
C PRO A 113 -36.57 -19.98 -41.77
N PRO A 114 -36.12 -20.36 -42.98
CA PRO A 114 -35.66 -21.69 -43.39
C PRO A 114 -34.27 -22.04 -42.83
N ILE A 115 -34.16 -23.24 -42.26
CA ILE A 115 -32.94 -23.75 -41.64
C ILE A 115 -31.83 -23.81 -42.71
N PHE A 116 -30.61 -23.38 -42.36
CA PHE A 116 -29.43 -23.29 -43.24
C PHE A 116 -29.40 -22.12 -44.24
N GLU A 117 -30.32 -21.16 -44.16
CA GLU A 117 -30.30 -19.95 -44.98
C GLU A 117 -30.34 -18.69 -44.10
N PHE A 118 -29.37 -17.77 -44.27
CA PHE A 118 -29.34 -16.53 -43.50
C PHE A 118 -30.31 -15.51 -44.11
N ARG A 119 -31.55 -15.45 -43.63
CA ARG A 119 -32.55 -14.44 -44.00
C ARG A 119 -33.13 -13.77 -42.76
N ILE A 120 -33.31 -12.45 -42.80
CA ILE A 120 -33.92 -11.64 -41.72
C ILE A 120 -35.27 -11.15 -42.26
N ASP A 121 -36.21 -12.07 -42.46
CA ASP A 121 -37.48 -11.76 -43.13
C ASP A 121 -38.63 -11.55 -42.13
N TYR A 122 -38.47 -11.94 -40.86
CA TYR A 122 -39.53 -11.83 -39.84
C TYR A 122 -39.20 -10.80 -38.74
N PRO A 123 -40.20 -10.00 -38.32
CA PRO A 123 -40.02 -9.02 -37.25
C PRO A 123 -39.66 -9.65 -35.88
N GLU A 124 -39.99 -10.92 -35.67
CA GLU A 124 -39.65 -11.66 -34.44
C GLU A 124 -38.13 -11.91 -34.29
N ASP A 125 -37.44 -12.15 -35.41
CA ASP A 125 -35.98 -12.36 -35.42
C ASP A 125 -35.23 -11.06 -35.10
N ILE A 126 -35.73 -9.93 -35.62
CA ILE A 126 -35.19 -8.60 -35.34
C ILE A 126 -35.34 -8.25 -33.87
N VAL A 127 -36.51 -8.53 -33.26
CA VAL A 127 -36.77 -8.28 -31.84
C VAL A 127 -35.85 -9.15 -30.97
N THR A 128 -35.64 -10.41 -31.33
CA THR A 128 -34.79 -11.34 -30.58
C THR A 128 -33.31 -10.93 -30.67
N MET A 129 -32.83 -10.55 -31.87
CA MET A 129 -31.48 -10.01 -32.06
C MET A 129 -31.26 -8.69 -31.30
N ALA A 130 -32.24 -7.78 -31.34
CA ALA A 130 -32.16 -6.51 -30.61
C ALA A 130 -32.13 -6.74 -29.09
N GLY A 131 -32.99 -7.61 -28.56
CA GLY A 131 -32.99 -7.97 -27.14
C GLY A 131 -31.67 -8.59 -26.68
N PHE A 132 -31.07 -9.43 -27.52
CA PHE A 132 -29.76 -10.01 -27.25
C PHE A 132 -28.63 -8.97 -27.28
N LEU A 133 -28.63 -8.05 -28.25
CA LEU A 133 -27.63 -6.98 -28.32
C LEU A 133 -27.75 -6.01 -27.13
N ILE A 134 -28.98 -5.69 -26.71
CA ILE A 134 -29.24 -4.85 -25.53
C ILE A 134 -28.74 -5.55 -24.26
N THR A 135 -29.08 -6.82 -24.06
CA THR A 135 -28.64 -7.58 -22.88
C THR A 135 -27.12 -7.72 -22.85
N LEU A 136 -26.48 -7.98 -24.00
CA LEU A 136 -25.03 -7.99 -24.12
C LEU A 136 -24.42 -6.63 -23.73
N TRP A 137 -24.97 -5.52 -24.23
CA TRP A 137 -24.47 -4.18 -23.93
C TRP A 137 -24.59 -3.87 -22.43
N VAL A 138 -25.72 -4.23 -21.81
CA VAL A 138 -25.97 -4.04 -20.38
C VAL A 138 -25.01 -4.88 -19.53
N ILE A 139 -24.87 -6.18 -19.82
CA ILE A 139 -23.97 -7.07 -19.08
C ILE A 139 -22.54 -6.57 -19.18
N THR A 140 -22.11 -6.22 -20.38
CA THR A 140 -20.74 -5.74 -20.63
C THR A 140 -20.47 -4.42 -19.89
N GLY A 141 -21.42 -3.48 -19.93
CA GLY A 141 -21.32 -2.22 -19.19
C GLY A 141 -21.25 -2.44 -17.67
N LEU A 142 -22.04 -3.37 -17.13
CA LEU A 142 -22.05 -3.70 -15.71
C LEU A 142 -20.72 -4.32 -15.26
N VAL A 143 -20.21 -5.31 -16.00
CA VAL A 143 -18.94 -5.97 -15.68
C VAL A 143 -17.78 -4.99 -15.75
N SER A 144 -17.73 -4.15 -16.80
CA SER A 144 -16.69 -3.12 -16.92
C SER A 144 -16.68 -2.18 -15.71
N ARG A 145 -17.86 -1.69 -15.28
CA ARG A 145 -17.98 -0.82 -14.10
C ARG A 145 -17.54 -1.53 -12.81
N MET A 146 -17.94 -2.79 -12.64
CA MET A 146 -17.57 -3.59 -11.47
C MET A 146 -16.06 -3.84 -11.41
N THR A 147 -15.45 -4.20 -12.54
CA THR A 147 -13.99 -4.41 -12.61
C THR A 147 -13.20 -3.13 -12.41
N ALA A 148 -13.64 -2.01 -12.98
CA ALA A 148 -12.99 -0.72 -12.80
C ALA A 148 -13.05 -0.24 -11.34
N GLY A 149 -14.22 -0.37 -10.69
CA GLY A 149 -14.38 -0.04 -9.27
C GLY A 149 -13.51 -0.89 -8.36
N ARG A 150 -13.43 -2.21 -8.61
CA ARG A 150 -12.54 -3.11 -7.85
C ARG A 150 -11.07 -2.80 -8.05
N ALA A 151 -10.65 -2.48 -9.27
CA ALA A 151 -9.27 -2.10 -9.56
C ALA A 151 -8.90 -0.79 -8.87
N ALA A 152 -9.75 0.23 -8.95
CA ALA A 152 -9.53 1.51 -8.29
C ALA A 152 -9.44 1.37 -6.75
N LEU A 153 -10.29 0.55 -6.14
CA LEU A 153 -10.23 0.26 -4.71
C LEU A 153 -8.89 -0.41 -4.35
N ARG A 154 -8.50 -1.42 -5.12
CA ARG A 154 -7.25 -2.16 -4.88
C ARG A 154 -6.02 -1.27 -5.04
N ASP A 155 -5.97 -0.43 -6.07
CA ASP A 155 -4.87 0.50 -6.27
C ASP A 155 -4.77 1.52 -5.13
N SER A 156 -5.91 2.02 -4.65
CA SER A 156 -5.96 2.88 -3.46
C SER A 156 -5.48 2.17 -2.20
N GLU A 157 -5.87 0.90 -1.98
CA GLU A 157 -5.43 0.10 -0.84
C GLU A 157 -3.92 -0.18 -0.91
N GLU A 158 -3.40 -0.54 -2.08
CA GLU A 158 -1.97 -0.78 -2.30
C GLU A 158 -1.15 0.49 -2.09
N GLN A 159 -1.62 1.64 -2.58
CA GLN A 159 -0.98 2.94 -2.33
C GLN A 159 -0.99 3.31 -0.85
N TRP A 160 -2.13 3.19 -0.17
CA TRP A 160 -2.22 3.48 1.26
C TRP A 160 -1.31 2.56 2.07
N ARG A 161 -1.29 1.27 1.74
CA ARG A 161 -0.42 0.28 2.38
C ARG A 161 1.05 0.60 2.18
N ALA A 162 1.46 0.99 0.98
CA ALA A 162 2.84 1.41 0.71
C ALA A 162 3.23 2.66 1.53
N VAL A 163 2.36 3.65 1.61
CA VAL A 163 2.58 4.86 2.42
C VAL A 163 2.69 4.51 3.90
N PHE A 164 1.84 3.62 4.41
CA PHE A 164 1.86 3.22 5.81
C PHE A 164 3.09 2.36 6.15
N GLU A 165 3.42 1.37 5.32
CA GLU A 165 4.49 0.40 5.59
C GLU A 165 5.90 1.00 5.41
N HIS A 166 6.09 1.91 4.45
CA HIS A 166 7.40 2.50 4.14
C HIS A 166 7.65 3.88 4.76
N ASN A 167 6.74 4.38 5.60
CA ASN A 167 6.97 5.66 6.25
C ASN A 167 8.09 5.57 7.30
N PRO A 168 9.10 6.46 7.27
CA PRO A 168 10.18 6.52 8.26
C PRO A 168 9.75 7.18 9.59
N THR A 169 8.45 7.15 9.91
CA THR A 169 7.86 7.66 11.14
C THR A 169 7.07 6.54 11.80
N MET A 170 7.09 6.45 13.11
CA MET A 170 6.35 5.41 13.81
C MET A 170 4.86 5.78 13.85
N TYR A 171 4.00 4.86 13.43
CA TYR A 171 2.55 5.02 13.48
C TYR A 171 1.93 3.93 14.34
N PHE A 172 1.05 4.35 15.25
CA PHE A 172 0.19 3.47 16.02
C PHE A 172 -1.26 3.82 15.77
N LEU A 173 -2.08 2.79 15.58
CA LEU A 173 -3.52 2.89 15.61
C LEU A 173 -4.00 2.16 16.85
N LEU A 174 -4.69 2.87 17.73
CA LEU A 174 -5.17 2.34 19.01
C LEU A 174 -6.70 2.36 19.04
N ASP A 175 -7.32 1.40 19.70
CA ASP A 175 -8.73 1.48 20.03
C ASP A 175 -9.00 2.43 21.21
N GLY A 176 -10.27 2.66 21.53
CA GLY A 176 -10.67 3.51 22.66
C GLY A 176 -10.20 3.02 24.04
N THR A 177 -9.68 1.80 24.16
CA THR A 177 -9.12 1.24 25.39
C THR A 177 -7.60 1.35 25.47
N GLY A 178 -6.94 1.79 24.38
CA GLY A 178 -5.48 1.83 24.27
C GLY A 178 -4.85 0.51 23.81
N THR A 179 -5.62 -0.41 23.23
CA THR A 179 -5.09 -1.61 22.59
C THR A 179 -4.60 -1.29 21.19
N VAL A 180 -3.43 -1.79 20.82
CA VAL A 180 -2.84 -1.58 19.49
C VAL A 180 -3.61 -2.36 18.43
N LEU A 181 -4.34 -1.65 17.57
CA LEU A 181 -5.02 -2.19 16.40
C LEU A 181 -4.05 -2.42 15.25
N SER A 182 -3.09 -1.51 15.06
CA SER A 182 -2.09 -1.58 14.00
C SER A 182 -0.85 -0.77 14.38
N VAL A 183 0.30 -1.20 13.89
CA VAL A 183 1.58 -0.48 13.96
C VAL A 183 2.31 -0.68 12.64
N ASN A 184 2.95 0.35 12.12
CA ASN A 184 3.75 0.18 10.91
C ASN A 184 5.08 -0.57 11.19
N PRO A 185 5.68 -1.24 10.19
CA PRO A 185 6.93 -1.99 10.38
C PRO A 185 8.04 -1.14 11.01
N HIS A 186 8.21 0.09 10.53
CA HIS A 186 9.20 1.01 11.08
C HIS A 186 9.01 1.29 12.58
N GLY A 187 7.76 1.46 13.05
CA GLY A 187 7.45 1.65 14.47
C GLY A 187 7.75 0.43 15.33
N ALA A 188 7.43 -0.75 14.83
CA ALA A 188 7.74 -2.01 15.51
C ALA A 188 9.27 -2.22 15.61
N ASP A 189 9.97 -2.07 14.49
CA ASP A 189 11.43 -2.24 14.38
C ASP A 189 12.18 -1.24 15.27
N THR A 190 11.75 0.03 15.30
CA THR A 190 12.38 1.09 16.13
C THR A 190 12.24 0.80 17.63
N LEU A 191 11.17 0.12 18.05
CA LEU A 191 10.99 -0.34 19.44
C LEU A 191 11.64 -1.70 19.69
N GLY A 192 12.12 -2.40 18.66
CA GLY A 192 12.72 -3.74 18.76
C GLY A 192 11.70 -4.88 18.86
N TYR A 193 10.45 -4.66 18.45
CA TYR A 193 9.40 -5.68 18.43
C TYR A 193 9.01 -6.05 17.00
N SER A 194 8.41 -7.21 16.82
CA SER A 194 7.65 -7.51 15.60
C SER A 194 6.25 -6.88 15.66
N VAL A 195 5.66 -6.58 14.51
CA VAL A 195 4.27 -6.08 14.42
C VAL A 195 3.31 -7.00 15.16
N SER A 196 3.46 -8.32 15.00
CA SER A 196 2.62 -9.33 15.67
C SER A 196 2.75 -9.35 17.19
N GLU A 197 3.88 -8.91 17.75
CA GLU A 197 4.04 -8.82 19.21
C GLU A 197 3.33 -7.61 19.80
N LEU A 198 3.16 -6.54 19.02
CA LEU A 198 2.54 -5.30 19.45
C LEU A 198 1.02 -5.27 19.20
N VAL A 199 0.57 -5.80 18.06
CA VAL A 199 -0.86 -5.84 17.73
C VAL A 199 -1.63 -6.68 18.76
N ASN A 200 -2.80 -6.19 19.16
CA ASN A 200 -3.64 -6.73 20.23
C ASN A 200 -3.00 -6.72 21.63
N ARG A 201 -1.94 -5.93 21.83
CA ARG A 201 -1.38 -5.65 23.17
C ARG A 201 -1.74 -4.24 23.63
N PRO A 202 -1.81 -4.00 24.95
CA PRO A 202 -2.03 -2.66 25.47
C PRO A 202 -0.79 -1.80 25.21
N VAL A 203 -0.98 -0.60 24.69
CA VAL A 203 0.13 0.32 24.36
C VAL A 203 0.95 0.73 25.58
N LYS A 204 0.38 0.60 26.79
CA LYS A 204 1.07 0.90 28.06
C LYS A 204 2.38 0.12 28.23
N ASP A 205 2.49 -1.07 27.64
CA ASP A 205 3.63 -1.98 27.83
C ASP A 205 4.91 -1.43 27.19
N VAL A 206 4.80 -0.46 26.27
CA VAL A 206 5.95 0.18 25.62
C VAL A 206 6.27 1.56 26.22
N PHE A 207 5.59 2.00 27.29
CA PHE A 207 5.85 3.29 27.94
C PHE A 207 6.62 3.14 29.25
N HIS A 208 7.40 4.18 29.58
CA HIS A 208 8.01 4.29 30.89
C HIS A 208 6.94 4.53 31.97
N GLU A 209 7.02 3.81 33.08
CA GLU A 209 5.99 3.79 34.13
C GLU A 209 5.65 5.20 34.65
N ALA A 210 6.69 6.00 34.92
CA ALA A 210 6.53 7.38 35.39
C ALA A 210 5.77 8.31 34.42
N ASP A 211 5.77 8.02 33.11
CA ASP A 211 5.15 8.88 32.09
C ASP A 211 3.72 8.43 31.75
N TRP A 212 3.36 7.17 32.08
CA TRP A 212 2.05 6.60 31.74
C TRP A 212 0.85 7.43 32.22
N PRO A 213 0.82 7.99 33.46
CA PRO A 213 -0.31 8.80 33.90
C PRO A 213 -0.53 10.06 33.03
N ALA A 214 0.54 10.65 32.50
CA ALA A 214 0.44 11.80 31.61
C ALA A 214 -0.03 11.40 30.20
N VAL A 215 0.52 10.30 29.68
CA VAL A 215 0.12 9.73 28.38
C VAL A 215 -1.36 9.36 28.38
N GLN A 216 -1.84 8.69 29.43
CA GLN A 216 -3.24 8.28 29.56
C GLN A 216 -4.16 9.50 29.56
N ARG A 217 -3.83 10.57 30.30
CA ARG A 217 -4.60 11.82 30.27
C ARG A 217 -4.66 12.40 28.86
N ASN A 218 -3.53 12.52 28.17
CA ASN A 218 -3.50 13.10 26.83
C ASN A 218 -4.28 12.25 25.81
N ALA A 219 -4.22 10.92 25.93
CA ALA A 219 -5.02 10.01 25.12
C ALA A 219 -6.52 10.19 25.38
N SER A 220 -6.94 10.33 26.64
CA SER A 220 -8.33 10.64 27.00
C SER A 220 -8.78 11.99 26.43
N LEU A 221 -7.95 13.04 26.52
CA LEU A 221 -8.27 14.34 25.90
C LEU A 221 -8.45 14.22 24.37
N CYS A 222 -7.66 13.38 23.69
CA CYS A 222 -7.85 13.15 22.25
C CYS A 222 -9.23 12.53 21.97
N LEU A 223 -9.64 11.55 22.77
CA LEU A 223 -10.93 10.87 22.64
C LEU A 223 -12.12 11.80 22.93
N GLU A 224 -11.95 12.75 23.85
CA GLU A 224 -12.94 13.80 24.13
C GLU A 224 -13.03 14.84 23.00
N ARG A 225 -11.89 15.18 22.38
CA ARG A 225 -11.77 16.20 21.33
C ARG A 225 -11.54 15.56 19.96
N LEU A 226 -12.54 14.84 19.46
CA LEU A 226 -12.49 14.17 18.17
C LEU A 226 -12.05 15.14 17.05
N GLY A 227 -11.04 14.72 16.28
CA GLY A 227 -10.51 15.48 15.15
C GLY A 227 -9.40 16.49 15.49
N GLU A 228 -9.23 16.85 16.76
CA GLU A 228 -8.16 17.77 17.20
C GLU A 228 -6.87 17.01 17.54
N PRO A 229 -5.71 17.45 17.01
CA PRO A 229 -4.44 16.85 17.37
C PRO A 229 -3.96 17.37 18.74
N ILE A 230 -3.43 16.47 19.56
CA ILE A 230 -2.76 16.80 20.83
C ILE A 230 -1.33 16.30 20.74
N ILE A 231 -0.39 17.12 21.22
CA ILE A 231 1.05 16.82 21.17
C ILE A 231 1.60 16.67 22.58
N TRP A 232 2.42 15.65 22.82
CA TRP A 232 3.13 15.47 24.08
C TRP A 232 4.49 14.82 23.87
N GLU A 233 5.35 14.88 24.88
CA GLU A 233 6.64 14.18 24.92
C GLU A 233 6.57 13.11 26.01
N ALA A 234 7.10 11.92 25.71
CA ALA A 234 7.12 10.80 26.65
C ALA A 234 8.33 9.89 26.38
N ARG A 235 8.66 9.05 27.36
CA ARG A 235 9.65 7.99 27.21
C ARG A 235 8.95 6.66 26.91
N LYS A 236 9.47 5.97 25.90
CA LYS A 236 9.14 4.57 25.61
C LYS A 236 10.29 3.65 26.00
N HIS A 237 9.96 2.41 26.37
CA HIS A 237 10.93 1.34 26.51
C HIS A 237 10.97 0.50 25.23
N ARG A 238 12.18 0.32 24.73
CA ARG A 238 12.45 -0.69 23.69
C ARG A 238 12.50 -2.08 24.32
N LYS A 239 12.36 -3.11 23.49
CA LYS A 239 12.48 -4.52 23.91
C LYS A 239 13.84 -4.85 24.56
N ASP A 240 14.90 -4.16 24.14
CA ASP A 240 16.25 -4.28 24.71
C ASP A 240 16.44 -3.56 26.05
N GLY A 241 15.41 -2.88 26.55
CA GLY A 241 15.43 -2.11 27.80
C GLY A 241 15.91 -0.67 27.65
N THR A 242 16.40 -0.26 26.48
CA THR A 242 16.84 1.13 26.25
C THR A 242 15.65 2.10 26.23
N ILE A 243 15.92 3.34 26.60
CA ILE A 243 14.93 4.41 26.58
C ILE A 243 14.95 5.10 25.22
N LEU A 244 13.75 5.32 24.68
CA LEU A 244 13.50 6.12 23.50
C LEU A 244 12.67 7.34 23.89
N TRP A 245 13.17 8.54 23.61
CA TRP A 245 12.36 9.74 23.78
C TRP A 245 11.54 9.98 22.53
N VAL A 246 10.24 10.13 22.70
CA VAL A 246 9.31 10.40 21.60
C VAL A 246 8.55 11.69 21.81
N ARG A 247 8.31 12.40 20.71
CA ARG A 247 7.22 13.36 20.61
C ARG A 247 6.07 12.68 19.90
N GLU A 248 4.93 12.59 20.57
CA GLU A 248 3.74 11.97 20.02
C GLU A 248 2.73 13.04 19.62
N THR A 249 2.13 12.85 18.44
CA THR A 249 0.96 13.58 17.99
C THR A 249 -0.20 12.61 17.90
N GLY A 250 -1.14 12.71 18.84
CA GLY A 250 -2.36 11.91 18.88
C GLY A 250 -3.53 12.64 18.24
N LYS A 251 -4.33 11.92 17.45
CA LYS A 251 -5.60 12.42 16.90
C LYS A 251 -6.64 11.31 16.92
N ALA A 252 -7.74 11.52 17.62
CA ALA A 252 -8.85 10.58 17.65
C ALA A 252 -9.84 10.83 16.50
N MET A 253 -10.41 9.75 15.99
CA MET A 253 -11.44 9.77 14.94
C MET A 253 -12.40 8.58 15.11
N LEU A 254 -13.58 8.68 14.52
CA LEU A 254 -14.55 7.58 14.50
C LEU A 254 -14.36 6.75 13.23
N ILE A 255 -14.02 5.47 13.40
CA ILE A 255 -14.00 4.49 12.30
C ILE A 255 -15.13 3.50 12.57
N LYS A 256 -16.10 3.38 11.66
CA LYS A 256 -17.27 2.50 11.82
C LYS A 256 -17.99 2.72 13.18
N GLN A 257 -18.14 3.99 13.60
CA GLN A 257 -18.71 4.38 14.89
C GLN A 257 -17.92 3.95 16.15
N GLN A 258 -16.69 3.48 15.99
CA GLN A 258 -15.79 3.16 17.10
C GLN A 258 -14.68 4.22 17.20
N PRO A 259 -14.35 4.69 18.41
CA PRO A 259 -13.26 5.62 18.59
C PRO A 259 -11.92 4.93 18.34
N VAL A 260 -11.11 5.54 17.49
CA VAL A 260 -9.77 5.10 17.13
C VAL A 260 -8.82 6.26 17.28
N LEU A 261 -7.70 6.03 17.97
CA LEU A 261 -6.65 7.02 18.18
C LEU A 261 -5.47 6.71 17.26
N LEU A 262 -5.21 7.62 16.32
CA LEU A 262 -3.99 7.61 15.52
C LEU A 262 -2.90 8.36 16.29
N VAL A 263 -1.76 7.71 16.52
CA VAL A 263 -0.60 8.31 17.16
C VAL A 263 0.57 8.24 16.20
N VAL A 264 1.19 9.39 15.96
CA VAL A 264 2.44 9.53 15.22
C VAL A 264 3.54 9.80 16.22
N CYS A 265 4.59 8.97 16.25
CA CYS A 265 5.71 9.14 17.18
C CYS A 265 6.96 9.55 16.40
N GLU A 266 7.51 10.71 16.74
CA GLU A 266 8.80 11.22 16.26
C GLU A 266 9.88 10.91 17.30
N ASP A 267 11.01 10.34 16.87
CA ASP A 267 12.17 10.14 17.74
C ASP A 267 12.85 11.50 18.00
N ILE A 268 12.91 11.89 19.28
CA ILE A 268 13.55 13.13 19.75
C ILE A 268 14.73 12.81 20.68
N THR A 269 15.24 11.59 20.67
CA THR A 269 16.31 11.11 21.56
C THR A 269 17.59 11.92 21.37
N ASP A 270 18.00 12.17 20.13
CA ASP A 270 19.21 12.94 19.86
C ASP A 270 19.07 14.40 20.28
N ARG A 271 17.87 14.98 20.10
CA ARG A 271 17.56 16.32 20.62
C ARG A 271 17.66 16.36 22.14
N LYS A 272 17.06 15.40 22.84
CA LYS A 272 17.12 15.31 24.32
C LYS A 272 18.53 15.07 24.84
N ARG A 273 19.32 14.25 24.14
CA ARG A 273 20.75 14.05 24.46
C ARG A 273 21.54 15.34 24.27
N ALA A 274 21.32 16.08 23.19
CA ALA A 274 21.98 17.36 22.94
C ALA A 274 21.61 18.40 24.00
N GLU A 275 20.32 18.51 24.35
CA GLU A 275 19.83 19.38 25.44
C GLU A 275 20.51 19.03 26.78
N TYR A 276 20.55 17.74 27.13
CA TYR A 276 21.19 17.26 28.36
C TYR A 276 22.70 17.53 28.38
N LEU A 277 23.42 17.25 27.29
CA LEU A 277 24.86 17.49 27.20
C LEU A 277 25.18 18.99 27.32
N ALA A 278 24.40 19.86 26.65
CA ALA A 278 24.58 21.30 26.73
C ALA A 278 24.35 21.83 28.15
N GLU A 279 23.31 21.33 28.82
CA GLU A 279 23.03 21.67 30.21
C GLU A 279 24.13 21.16 31.14
N HIS A 280 24.56 19.91 30.98
CA HIS A 280 25.63 19.33 31.79
C HIS A 280 26.96 20.08 31.62
N VAL A 281 27.33 20.44 30.39
CA VAL A 281 28.53 21.25 30.12
C VAL A 281 28.40 22.62 30.78
N PHE A 282 27.25 23.29 30.65
CA PHE A 282 27.03 24.59 31.29
C PHE A 282 27.18 24.52 32.82
N GLU A 283 26.62 23.49 33.46
CA GLU A 283 26.69 23.32 34.92
C GLU A 283 28.07 22.88 35.43
N THR A 284 28.85 22.16 34.61
CA THR A 284 30.14 21.58 35.03
C THR A 284 31.36 22.39 34.62
N ILE A 285 31.22 23.34 33.67
CA ILE A 285 32.35 24.16 33.24
C ILE A 285 32.93 24.96 34.42
N PRO A 286 34.25 24.93 34.65
CA PRO A 286 34.88 25.63 35.76
C PRO A 286 34.91 27.15 35.58
N ASP A 287 34.79 27.62 34.34
CA ASP A 287 34.76 29.04 34.01
C ASP A 287 33.42 29.67 34.39
N ILE A 288 33.46 30.97 34.69
CA ILE A 288 32.27 31.75 35.01
C ILE A 288 31.43 31.88 33.73
N ALA A 289 30.23 31.29 33.74
CA ALA A 289 29.30 31.34 32.62
C ALA A 289 27.92 31.83 33.07
N SER A 290 27.35 32.74 32.29
CA SER A 290 26.01 33.26 32.50
C SER A 290 25.30 33.52 31.17
N ILE A 291 23.98 33.41 31.18
CA ILE A 291 23.11 33.74 30.04
C ILE A 291 22.30 34.96 30.46
N LEU A 292 22.47 36.06 29.74
CA LEU A 292 21.74 37.31 29.94
C LEU A 292 20.55 37.39 28.97
N GLY A 293 19.41 37.88 29.46
CA GLY A 293 18.28 38.26 28.61
C GLY A 293 18.57 39.52 27.81
N ARG A 294 17.69 39.85 26.85
CA ARG A 294 17.77 41.12 26.09
C ARG A 294 17.60 42.37 26.97
N ASP A 295 17.07 42.19 28.16
CA ASP A 295 16.90 43.18 29.23
C ASP A 295 18.13 43.30 30.14
N TYR A 296 19.26 42.66 29.78
CA TYR A 296 20.50 42.62 30.57
C TYR A 296 20.36 41.97 31.96
N ARG A 297 19.28 41.20 32.18
CA ARG A 297 19.06 40.46 33.43
C ARG A 297 19.54 39.02 33.30
N TYR A 298 20.08 38.47 34.39
CA TYR A 298 20.54 37.07 34.41
C TYR A 298 19.36 36.09 34.24
N ARG A 299 19.39 35.30 33.16
CA ARG A 299 18.42 34.22 32.88
C ARG A 299 18.91 32.86 33.36
N ARG A 300 20.22 32.62 33.30
CA ARG A 300 20.89 31.44 33.88
C ARG A 300 22.29 31.84 34.31
N VAL A 301 22.78 31.19 35.36
CA VAL A 301 24.16 31.30 35.85
C VAL A 301 24.64 29.93 36.25
N ASN A 302 25.88 29.58 35.92
CA ASN A 302 26.44 28.29 36.32
C ASN A 302 26.95 28.32 37.78
N PRO A 303 27.31 27.17 38.39
CA PRO A 303 27.77 27.11 39.76
C PRO A 303 29.09 27.86 39.98
N ALA A 304 29.96 27.93 38.97
CA ALA A 304 31.21 28.69 39.05
C ALA A 304 30.95 30.19 39.22
N HIS A 305 29.97 30.74 38.49
CA HIS A 305 29.53 32.13 38.63
C HIS A 305 29.01 32.41 40.05
N ALA A 306 28.17 31.54 40.60
CA ALA A 306 27.67 31.68 41.97
C ALA A 306 28.79 31.65 43.03
N ARG A 307 29.77 30.73 42.87
CA ARG A 307 30.93 30.65 43.77
C ARG A 307 31.83 31.87 43.70
N PHE A 308 32.09 32.38 42.50
CA PHE A 308 32.95 33.55 42.30
C PHE A 308 32.40 34.80 42.98
N TRP A 309 31.09 35.04 42.84
CA TRP A 309 30.44 36.21 43.45
C TRP A 309 29.98 35.98 44.89
N GLY A 310 30.00 34.74 45.38
CA GLY A 310 29.51 34.38 46.71
C GLY A 310 27.98 34.53 46.87
N ILE A 311 27.23 34.57 45.76
CA ILE A 311 25.78 34.74 45.74
C ILE A 311 25.15 33.45 45.20
N PRO A 312 24.15 32.84 45.89
CA PRO A 312 23.42 31.69 45.37
C PRO A 312 22.78 31.97 44.02
N GLN A 313 22.72 30.95 43.15
CA GLN A 313 22.18 31.09 41.79
C GLN A 313 20.78 31.69 41.80
N GLU A 314 19.90 31.26 42.71
CA GLU A 314 18.50 31.72 42.76
C GLU A 314 18.37 33.22 43.04
N LYS A 315 19.36 33.81 43.72
CA LYS A 315 19.38 35.25 44.00
C LYS A 315 19.94 36.06 42.83
N ILE A 316 20.83 35.48 42.03
CA ILE A 316 21.42 36.17 40.87
C ILE A 316 20.40 36.24 39.73
N LEU A 317 19.54 35.24 39.57
CA LEU A 317 18.52 35.21 38.53
C LEU A 317 17.62 36.46 38.59
N GLY A 318 17.60 37.22 37.50
CA GLY A 318 16.79 38.43 37.35
C GLY A 318 17.43 39.72 37.87
N MET A 319 18.60 39.67 38.53
CA MET A 319 19.47 40.85 38.72
C MET A 319 19.96 41.36 37.36
#